data_AF-B3SNZ7-F1
#
_entry.id   AF-B3SNZ7-F1
#
_cell.length_a   1.000
_cell.length_b   1.000
_cell.length_c   1.000
_cell.angle_alpha   90.00
_cell.angle_beta   90.00
_cell.angle_gamma   90.00
#
_symmetry.space_group_name_H-M   'P 1'
#
loop_
_entity.id
_entity.type
_entity.pdbx_description
1 polymer ?
#
loop_
_entity_poly.entity_id
_entity_poly.type
_entity_poly.pdbx_seq_one_letter_code
_entity_poly.pdbx_strand_id
1 'polypeptide(L)'
;YFNQSAGGVHTIQLMYGCEVSPELTFQRGFRQDAYDGQDYISLDLETMTWTAAVPQAVSTKRKWEAASEAERRKAYLEEECVTWLKKYLEMGKETLMRTDLPSARVTRHTDPHGEVTLRCRAQDFYPKEISLTWLRDGVEQLQDTAFIETRPAGDGTFQKWAAVDVASGQEGRYTCRVQHEGLPEPLTLQWEPQSSSTWLIVGAIAAAPLILIAVIAGVGIWRKKHSGG
;
A
#
# COMPACT_ATOMS: atom_id res chain seq x y z
N TYR A 1 -21.49 -24.99 -24.40
CA TYR A 1 -20.75 -24.24 -25.45
C TYR A 1 -19.30 -24.70 -25.59
N PHE A 2 -18.63 -25.14 -24.52
CA PHE A 2 -17.20 -25.48 -24.53
C PHE A 2 -16.86 -26.97 -24.72
N ASN A 3 -17.86 -27.86 -24.89
CA ASN A 3 -17.68 -29.31 -25.05
C ASN A 3 -16.79 -29.96 -23.95
N GLN A 4 -17.01 -29.57 -22.69
CA GLN A 4 -16.28 -30.11 -21.54
C GLN A 4 -16.97 -31.34 -20.95
N SER A 5 -16.19 -32.18 -20.25
CA SER A 5 -16.69 -33.37 -19.55
C SER A 5 -17.55 -33.01 -18.34
N ALA A 6 -18.59 -33.79 -18.08
CA ALA A 6 -19.51 -33.55 -16.95
C ALA A 6 -18.86 -33.62 -15.56
N GLY A 7 -17.74 -34.34 -15.41
CA GLY A 7 -16.99 -34.42 -14.15
C GLY A 7 -15.98 -33.29 -13.92
N GLY A 8 -15.87 -32.33 -14.84
CA GLY A 8 -14.96 -31.19 -14.73
C GLY A 8 -15.46 -30.17 -13.70
N VAL A 9 -14.54 -29.64 -12.89
CA VAL A 9 -14.82 -28.49 -12.03
C VAL A 9 -14.55 -27.22 -12.84
N HIS A 10 -15.54 -26.33 -12.89
CA HIS A 10 -15.48 -25.09 -13.65
C HIS A 10 -15.86 -23.90 -12.79
N THR A 11 -15.33 -22.73 -13.14
CA THR A 11 -15.55 -21.48 -12.40
C THR A 11 -16.20 -20.44 -13.30
N ILE A 12 -17.23 -19.76 -12.79
CA ILE A 12 -17.77 -18.54 -13.39
C ILE A 12 -17.52 -17.40 -12.41
N GLN A 13 -16.94 -16.30 -12.91
CA GLN A 13 -16.69 -15.10 -12.13
C GLN A 13 -17.48 -13.95 -12.75
N LEU A 14 -18.19 -13.22 -11.90
CA LEU A 14 -18.97 -12.05 -12.30
C LEU A 14 -18.41 -10.83 -11.57
N MET A 15 -18.06 -9.82 -12.34
CA MET A 15 -17.56 -8.54 -11.83
C MET A 15 -18.48 -7.44 -12.33
N TYR A 16 -19.05 -6.66 -11.42
CA TYR A 16 -19.88 -5.51 -11.76
C TYR A 16 -19.86 -4.48 -10.63
N GLY A 17 -20.11 -3.22 -10.97
CA GLY A 17 -20.07 -2.13 -10.02
C GLY A 17 -20.08 -0.77 -10.70
N CYS A 18 -20.17 0.27 -9.88
CA CYS A 18 -20.18 1.66 -10.29
C CYS A 18 -19.10 2.43 -9.52
N GLU A 19 -18.51 3.40 -10.19
CA GLU A 19 -17.62 4.40 -9.64
C GLU A 19 -18.38 5.72 -9.54
N VAL A 20 -18.14 6.45 -8.45
CA VAL A 20 -18.76 7.75 -8.20
C VAL A 20 -17.71 8.82 -7.96
N SER A 21 -18.05 10.07 -8.29
CA SER A 21 -17.23 11.23 -7.98
C SER A 21 -17.15 11.49 -6.47
N PRO A 22 -16.27 12.39 -6.00
CA PRO A 22 -16.29 12.87 -4.61
C PRO A 22 -17.65 13.44 -4.18
N GLU A 23 -18.41 14.04 -5.10
CA GLU A 23 -19.78 14.52 -4.89
C GLU A 23 -20.84 13.40 -4.96
N LEU A 24 -20.39 12.14 -5.03
CA LEU A 24 -21.21 10.93 -5.10
C LEU A 24 -22.09 10.89 -6.35
N THR A 25 -21.63 11.43 -7.48
CA THR A 25 -22.34 11.33 -8.76
C THR A 25 -21.78 10.19 -9.60
N PHE A 26 -22.62 9.53 -10.40
CA PHE A 26 -22.18 8.44 -11.27
C PHE A 26 -21.04 8.91 -12.20
N GLN A 27 -19.94 8.17 -12.25
CA GLN A 27 -18.85 8.42 -13.20
C GLN A 27 -18.72 7.30 -14.22
N ARG A 28 -18.74 6.05 -13.77
CA ARG A 28 -18.52 4.89 -14.61
C ARG A 28 -19.23 3.68 -14.05
N GLY A 29 -19.67 2.79 -14.92
CA GLY A 29 -20.12 1.45 -14.54
C GLY A 29 -19.31 0.39 -15.27
N PHE A 30 -19.28 -0.81 -14.73
CA PHE A 30 -18.63 -1.95 -15.34
C PHE A 30 -19.43 -3.22 -15.10
N ARG A 31 -19.38 -4.13 -16.07
CA ARG A 31 -20.00 -5.45 -16.02
C ARG A 31 -19.20 -6.41 -16.92
N GLN A 32 -18.56 -7.40 -16.32
CA GLN A 32 -17.71 -8.37 -16.99
C GLN A 32 -17.89 -9.76 -16.38
N ASP A 33 -17.87 -10.78 -17.22
CA ASP A 33 -17.86 -12.19 -16.82
C ASP A 33 -16.60 -12.86 -17.32
N ALA A 34 -16.07 -13.74 -16.49
CA ALA A 34 -15.00 -14.67 -16.83
C ALA A 34 -15.45 -16.12 -16.58
N TYR A 35 -14.91 -17.03 -17.39
CA TYR A 35 -15.11 -18.46 -17.31
C TYR A 35 -13.77 -19.18 -17.23
N ASP A 36 -13.59 -20.02 -16.21
CA ASP A 36 -12.32 -20.70 -15.90
C ASP A 36 -11.11 -19.73 -15.84
N GLY A 37 -11.32 -18.54 -15.28
CA GLY A 37 -10.30 -17.51 -15.13
C GLY A 37 -9.99 -16.70 -16.40
N GLN A 38 -10.69 -16.95 -17.52
CA GLN A 38 -10.51 -16.23 -18.77
C GLN A 38 -11.72 -15.34 -19.06
N ASP A 39 -11.48 -14.16 -19.63
CA ASP A 39 -12.54 -13.25 -20.05
C ASP A 39 -13.54 -13.95 -20.98
N TYR A 40 -14.83 -13.77 -20.69
CA TYR A 40 -15.92 -14.41 -21.42
C TYR A 40 -16.77 -13.38 -22.16
N ILE A 41 -17.39 -12.44 -21.44
CA ILE A 41 -18.21 -11.38 -22.03
C ILE A 41 -18.19 -10.12 -21.17
N SER A 42 -18.19 -8.94 -21.79
CA SER A 42 -18.22 -7.65 -21.11
C SER A 42 -19.21 -6.68 -21.74
N LEU A 43 -19.77 -5.78 -20.92
CA LEU A 43 -20.64 -4.70 -21.37
C LEU A 43 -19.84 -3.40 -21.47
N ASP A 44 -19.90 -2.78 -22.64
CA ASP A 44 -19.57 -1.37 -22.82
C ASP A 44 -20.84 -0.54 -22.62
N LEU A 45 -20.86 0.28 -21.56
CA LEU A 45 -22.00 1.13 -21.21
C LEU A 45 -22.09 2.41 -22.04
N GLU A 46 -20.99 2.83 -22.67
CA GLU A 46 -20.98 4.01 -23.53
C GLU A 46 -21.67 3.67 -24.85
N THR A 47 -21.26 2.56 -25.46
CA THR A 47 -21.85 2.10 -26.73
C THR A 47 -23.08 1.22 -26.55
N MET A 48 -23.39 0.78 -25.32
CA MET A 48 -24.45 -0.19 -24.99
C MET A 48 -24.27 -1.53 -25.69
N THR A 49 -23.02 -1.93 -25.97
CA THR A 49 -22.71 -3.16 -26.70
C THR A 49 -22.04 -4.21 -25.82
N TRP A 50 -22.34 -5.48 -26.14
CA TRP A 50 -21.66 -6.61 -25.52
C TRP A 50 -20.45 -7.05 -26.34
N THR A 51 -19.31 -7.22 -25.70
CA THR A 51 -18.09 -7.76 -26.31
C THR A 51 -17.91 -9.20 -25.85
N ALA A 52 -17.98 -10.14 -26.79
CA ALA A 52 -17.66 -11.55 -26.55
C ALA A 52 -16.14 -11.75 -26.69
N ALA A 53 -15.47 -12.13 -25.60
CA ALA A 53 -14.03 -12.35 -25.61
C ALA A 53 -13.63 -13.69 -26.25
N VAL A 54 -14.56 -14.65 -26.26
CA VAL A 54 -14.37 -15.99 -26.86
C VAL A 54 -15.56 -16.38 -27.76
N PRO A 55 -15.37 -17.23 -28.79
CA PRO A 55 -16.44 -17.65 -29.70
C PRO A 55 -17.68 -18.24 -28.99
N GLN A 56 -17.47 -18.95 -27.88
CA GLN A 56 -18.50 -19.57 -27.08
C GLN A 56 -19.44 -18.52 -26.43
N ALA A 57 -18.94 -17.30 -26.19
CA ALA A 57 -19.72 -16.20 -25.64
C ALA A 57 -20.63 -15.52 -26.66
N VAL A 58 -20.44 -15.73 -27.96
CA VAL A 58 -21.28 -15.13 -29.02
C VAL A 58 -22.75 -15.53 -28.88
N SER A 59 -23.02 -16.75 -28.45
CA SER A 59 -24.39 -17.20 -28.18
C SER A 59 -25.02 -16.45 -27.01
N THR A 60 -24.26 -16.18 -25.94
CA THR A 60 -24.72 -15.37 -24.80
C THR A 60 -24.96 -13.93 -25.24
N LYS A 61 -24.00 -13.33 -25.97
CA LYS A 61 -24.12 -11.98 -26.54
C LYS A 61 -25.44 -11.79 -27.29
N ARG A 62 -25.73 -12.66 -28.27
CA ARG A 62 -26.96 -12.57 -29.08
C ARG A 62 -28.22 -12.66 -28.23
N LYS A 63 -28.24 -13.53 -27.21
CA LYS A 63 -29.39 -13.67 -26.30
C LYS A 63 -29.60 -12.41 -25.46
N TRP A 64 -28.53 -11.81 -24.95
CA TRP A 64 -28.60 -10.60 -24.14
C TRP A 64 -28.95 -9.36 -24.96
N GLU A 65 -28.44 -9.25 -26.19
CA GLU A 65 -28.83 -8.20 -27.13
C GLU A 65 -30.31 -8.31 -27.52
N ALA A 66 -30.79 -9.53 -27.84
CA ALA A 66 -32.20 -9.75 -28.14
C ALA A 66 -33.15 -9.47 -26.96
N ALA A 67 -32.63 -9.52 -25.73
CA ALA A 67 -33.37 -9.25 -24.51
C ALA A 67 -33.20 -7.82 -23.98
N SER A 68 -32.48 -6.94 -24.68
CA SER A 68 -32.15 -5.58 -24.19
C SER A 68 -31.58 -5.59 -22.77
N GLU A 69 -30.69 -6.54 -22.50
CA GLU A 69 -30.09 -6.69 -21.17
C GLU A 69 -29.15 -5.52 -20.85
N ALA A 70 -28.57 -4.87 -21.85
CA ALA A 70 -27.67 -3.73 -21.67
C ALA A 70 -28.39 -2.57 -20.96
N GLU A 71 -29.62 -2.25 -21.36
CA GLU A 71 -30.46 -1.19 -20.81
C GLU A 71 -30.78 -1.46 -19.34
N ARG A 72 -31.14 -2.71 -19.01
CA ARG A 72 -31.39 -3.12 -17.63
C ARG A 72 -30.14 -2.98 -16.77
N ARG A 73 -28.97 -3.38 -17.29
CA ARG A 73 -27.70 -3.28 -16.57
C ARG A 73 -27.28 -1.84 -16.37
N LYS A 74 -27.46 -0.99 -17.37
CA LYS A 74 -27.20 0.45 -17.27
C LYS A 74 -28.05 1.10 -16.18
N ALA A 75 -29.36 0.88 -16.19
CA ALA A 75 -30.26 1.44 -15.18
C ALA A 75 -29.82 1.05 -13.74
N TYR A 76 -29.50 -0.23 -13.52
CA TYR A 76 -28.98 -0.68 -12.23
C TYR A 76 -27.66 0.01 -11.85
N LEU A 77 -26.71 0.11 -12.78
CA LEU A 77 -25.38 0.65 -12.51
C LEU A 77 -25.39 2.17 -12.29
N GLU A 78 -26.24 2.91 -13.00
CA GLU A 78 -26.35 4.36 -12.88
C GLU A 78 -27.18 4.81 -11.66
N GLU A 79 -28.19 4.02 -11.27
CA GLU A 79 -29.13 4.42 -10.22
C GLU A 79 -28.98 3.60 -8.94
N GLU A 80 -29.31 2.30 -8.99
CA GLU A 80 -29.37 1.45 -7.80
C GLU A 80 -28.01 1.29 -7.16
N CYS A 81 -26.98 1.00 -7.96
CA CYS A 81 -25.61 0.84 -7.48
C CYS A 81 -25.11 2.11 -6.79
N VAL A 82 -25.33 3.28 -7.40
CA VAL A 82 -24.93 4.58 -6.83
C VAL A 82 -25.69 4.87 -5.54
N THR A 83 -26.99 4.56 -5.50
CA THR A 83 -27.83 4.74 -4.31
C THR A 83 -27.33 3.89 -3.14
N TRP A 84 -26.98 2.62 -3.40
CA TRP A 84 -26.41 1.74 -2.39
C TRP A 84 -25.02 2.19 -1.95
N LEU A 85 -24.16 2.57 -2.89
CA LEU A 85 -22.82 3.05 -2.58
C LEU A 85 -22.85 4.29 -1.67
N LYS A 86 -23.70 5.26 -1.98
CA LYS A 86 -23.97 6.43 -1.10
C LYS A 86 -24.35 6.01 0.31
N LYS A 87 -25.28 5.08 0.43
CA LYS A 87 -25.76 4.59 1.73
C LYS A 87 -24.65 3.91 2.52
N TYR A 88 -23.83 3.06 1.88
CA TYR A 88 -22.72 2.39 2.55
C TYR A 88 -21.62 3.36 2.98
N LEU A 89 -21.31 4.35 2.13
CA LEU A 89 -20.36 5.40 2.45
C LEU A 89 -20.81 6.25 3.64
N GLU A 90 -22.11 6.57 3.74
CA GLU A 90 -22.66 7.29 4.89
C GLU A 90 -22.63 6.44 6.17
N MET A 91 -23.09 5.18 6.10
CA MET A 91 -23.10 4.27 7.26
C MET A 91 -21.68 3.93 7.75
N GLY A 92 -20.72 3.84 6.85
CA GLY A 92 -19.33 3.45 7.12
C GLY A 92 -18.34 4.61 7.09
N LYS A 93 -18.80 5.86 7.18
CA LYS A 93 -18.00 7.06 6.93
C LYS A 93 -16.64 7.05 7.65
N GLU A 94 -16.64 6.78 8.95
CA GLU A 94 -15.44 6.74 9.80
C GLU A 94 -14.40 5.68 9.37
N THR A 95 -14.83 4.65 8.64
CA THR A 95 -13.94 3.55 8.19
C THR A 95 -13.61 3.66 6.70
N LEU A 96 -14.59 3.97 5.86
CA LEU A 96 -14.46 3.95 4.40
C LEU A 96 -13.86 5.24 3.84
N MET A 97 -14.11 6.37 4.51
CA MET A 97 -13.59 7.69 4.12
C MET A 97 -12.42 8.15 4.98
N ARG A 98 -11.83 7.25 5.78
CA ARG A 98 -10.62 7.58 6.52
C ARG A 98 -9.42 7.60 5.59
N THR A 99 -8.36 8.26 6.04
CA THR A 99 -7.06 8.22 5.39
C THR A 99 -6.01 7.99 6.46
N ASP A 100 -5.34 6.84 6.39
CA ASP A 100 -4.29 6.47 7.33
C ASP A 100 -2.94 6.69 6.66
N LEU A 101 -2.05 7.48 7.29
CA LEU A 101 -0.75 7.84 6.73
C LEU A 101 0.20 6.63 6.73
N PRO A 102 1.02 6.43 5.68
CA PRO A 102 1.99 5.35 5.66
C PRO A 102 3.12 5.55 6.67
N SER A 103 3.35 4.52 7.49
CA SER A 103 4.59 4.34 8.23
C SER A 103 5.66 3.81 7.28
N ALA A 104 6.55 4.70 6.85
CA ALA A 104 7.56 4.40 5.84
C ALA A 104 8.99 4.43 6.38
N ARG A 105 9.83 3.47 5.96
CA ARG A 105 11.24 3.37 6.36
C ARG A 105 12.09 2.68 5.30
N VAL A 106 13.38 3.02 5.31
CA VAL A 106 14.40 2.35 4.47
C VAL A 106 15.28 1.45 5.34
N THR A 107 15.46 0.20 4.92
CA THR A 107 16.36 -0.76 5.57
C THR A 107 17.43 -1.23 4.60
N ARG A 108 18.65 -1.42 5.09
CA ARG A 108 19.78 -1.98 4.35
C ARG A 108 19.93 -3.46 4.68
N HIS A 109 20.05 -4.28 3.64
CA HIS A 109 20.39 -5.70 3.74
C HIS A 109 21.70 -5.92 3.02
N THR A 110 22.59 -6.74 3.59
CA THR A 110 23.82 -7.17 2.93
C THR A 110 23.79 -8.68 2.84
N ASP A 111 23.94 -9.19 1.63
CA ASP A 111 24.00 -10.62 1.40
C ASP A 111 25.39 -11.19 1.78
N PRO A 112 25.57 -12.52 1.82
CA PRO A 112 26.86 -13.14 2.13
C PRO A 112 27.97 -12.83 1.12
N HIS A 113 27.64 -12.45 -0.13
CA HIS A 113 28.61 -12.10 -1.17
C HIS A 113 29.01 -10.61 -1.14
N GLY A 114 28.40 -9.81 -0.26
CA GLY A 114 28.67 -8.39 -0.09
C GLY A 114 27.78 -7.47 -0.93
N GLU A 115 26.80 -8.02 -1.64
CA GLU A 115 25.79 -7.24 -2.35
C GLU A 115 24.86 -6.55 -1.35
N VAL A 116 24.58 -5.27 -1.61
CA VAL A 116 23.79 -4.43 -0.72
C VAL A 116 22.45 -4.15 -1.38
N THR A 117 21.36 -4.41 -0.68
CA THR A 117 20.02 -4.07 -1.12
C THR A 117 19.42 -3.04 -0.16
N LEU A 118 18.93 -1.93 -0.69
CA LEU A 118 18.08 -1.01 0.06
C LEU A 118 16.62 -1.36 -0.17
N ARG A 119 15.84 -1.48 0.90
CA ARG A 119 14.40 -1.76 0.84
C ARG A 119 13.62 -0.67 1.55
N CYS A 120 12.78 0.03 0.77
CA CYS A 120 11.81 0.98 1.23
C CYS A 120 10.50 0.24 1.51
N ARG A 121 9.99 0.32 2.74
CA ARG A 121 8.74 -0.29 3.16
C ARG A 121 7.76 0.81 3.56
N ALA A 122 6.51 0.68 3.16
CA ALA A 122 5.38 1.46 3.67
C ALA A 122 4.35 0.49 4.26
N GLN A 123 3.84 0.80 5.45
CA GLN A 123 2.89 -0.01 6.21
C GLN A 123 1.81 0.86 6.83
N ASP A 124 0.73 0.25 7.32
CA ASP A 124 -0.31 0.88 8.12
C ASP A 124 -1.05 2.04 7.41
N PHE A 125 -1.11 2.01 6.08
CA PHE A 125 -1.79 3.04 5.28
C PHE A 125 -3.14 2.58 4.74
N TYR A 126 -4.02 3.55 4.51
CA TYR A 126 -5.29 3.39 3.82
C TYR A 126 -5.64 4.69 3.09
N PRO A 127 -6.16 4.63 1.84
CA PRO A 127 -6.52 3.43 1.08
C PRO A 127 -5.31 2.80 0.38
N LYS A 128 -5.56 1.72 -0.39
CA LYS A 128 -4.53 0.86 -1.00
C LYS A 128 -3.60 1.57 -1.99
N GLU A 129 -4.04 2.68 -2.58
CA GLU A 129 -3.32 3.32 -3.67
C GLU A 129 -2.11 4.07 -3.10
N ILE A 130 -0.90 3.62 -3.46
CA ILE A 130 0.35 4.18 -2.99
C ILE A 130 1.44 3.99 -4.05
N SER A 131 2.32 4.98 -4.19
CA SER A 131 3.50 4.88 -5.05
C SER A 131 4.78 4.91 -4.22
N LEU A 132 5.67 3.93 -4.47
CA LEU A 132 7.01 3.85 -3.91
C LEU A 132 8.01 3.88 -5.07
N THR A 133 8.78 4.95 -5.19
CA THR A 133 9.73 5.17 -6.28
C THR A 133 11.13 5.34 -5.73
N TRP A 134 12.10 4.59 -6.27
CA TRP A 134 13.51 4.82 -5.99
C TRP A 134 14.09 5.88 -6.93
N LEU A 135 14.84 6.82 -6.37
CA LEU A 135 15.61 7.83 -7.09
C LEU A 135 17.09 7.61 -6.79
N ARG A 136 17.93 7.73 -7.81
CA ARG A 136 19.39 7.84 -7.69
C ARG A 136 19.81 9.22 -8.16
N ASP A 137 20.37 10.02 -7.26
CA ASP A 137 20.72 11.43 -7.51
C ASP A 137 19.55 12.24 -8.11
N GLY A 138 18.31 11.94 -7.67
CA GLY A 138 17.09 12.58 -8.16
C GLY A 138 16.47 11.96 -9.42
N VAL A 139 17.09 10.94 -10.03
CA VAL A 139 16.58 10.27 -11.24
C VAL A 139 15.89 8.95 -10.90
N GLU A 140 14.67 8.74 -11.38
CA GLU A 140 13.88 7.52 -11.14
C GLU A 140 14.55 6.25 -11.67
N GLN A 141 14.52 5.17 -10.87
CA GLN A 141 15.07 3.86 -11.20
C GLN A 141 13.93 2.85 -11.41
N LEU A 142 13.57 2.58 -12.67
CA LEU A 142 12.44 1.71 -13.02
C LEU A 142 12.83 0.24 -13.24
N GLN A 143 13.97 -0.02 -13.89
CA GLN A 143 14.39 -1.38 -14.28
C GLN A 143 15.10 -2.14 -13.16
N ASP A 144 15.77 -1.41 -12.26
CA ASP A 144 16.60 -1.99 -11.19
C ASP A 144 15.82 -2.12 -9.86
N THR A 145 14.49 -1.93 -9.90
CA THR A 145 13.63 -1.94 -8.71
C THR A 145 12.80 -3.22 -8.65
N ALA A 146 13.09 -4.06 -7.67
CA ALA A 146 12.20 -5.14 -7.27
C ALA A 146 11.10 -4.61 -6.35
N PHE A 147 9.84 -4.98 -6.56
CA PHE A 147 8.74 -4.55 -5.69
C PHE A 147 7.74 -5.66 -5.42
N ILE A 148 6.95 -5.48 -4.36
CA ILE A 148 5.69 -6.22 -4.21
C ILE A 148 4.51 -5.32 -4.53
N GLU A 149 3.47 -5.91 -5.10
CA GLU A 149 2.16 -5.26 -5.15
C GLU A 149 1.65 -4.94 -3.74
N THR A 150 0.77 -3.96 -3.65
CA THR A 150 0.15 -3.60 -2.39
C THR A 150 -0.67 -4.77 -1.86
N ARG A 151 -0.49 -5.12 -0.58
CA ARG A 151 -1.17 -6.24 0.06
C ARG A 151 -1.93 -5.78 1.30
N PRO A 152 -3.06 -6.39 1.63
CA PRO A 152 -3.74 -6.13 2.90
C PRO A 152 -2.89 -6.61 4.08
N ALA A 153 -2.92 -5.87 5.19
CA ALA A 153 -2.26 -6.25 6.46
C ALA A 153 -3.15 -7.14 7.35
N GLY A 154 -4.47 -7.13 7.13
CA GLY A 154 -5.45 -7.94 7.86
C GLY A 154 -6.28 -7.17 8.89
N ASP A 155 -5.89 -5.95 9.21
CA ASP A 155 -6.58 -5.01 10.12
C ASP A 155 -7.35 -3.90 9.37
N GLY A 156 -7.44 -4.02 8.04
CA GLY A 156 -8.03 -3.01 7.16
C GLY A 156 -7.04 -1.98 6.62
N THR A 157 -5.75 -2.06 6.97
CA THR A 157 -4.67 -1.29 6.36
C THR A 157 -3.92 -2.07 5.28
N PHE A 158 -2.96 -1.42 4.62
CA PHE A 158 -2.16 -1.97 3.54
C PHE A 158 -0.66 -1.87 3.81
N GLN A 159 0.10 -2.68 3.06
CA GLN A 159 1.56 -2.67 3.06
C GLN A 159 2.12 -2.84 1.64
N LYS A 160 3.25 -2.20 1.37
CA LYS A 160 4.00 -2.29 0.11
C LYS A 160 5.49 -2.12 0.37
N TRP A 161 6.34 -2.72 -0.47
CA TRP A 161 7.77 -2.40 -0.47
C TRP A 161 8.35 -2.39 -1.88
N ALA A 162 9.42 -1.60 -2.03
CA ALA A 162 10.27 -1.53 -3.21
C ALA A 162 11.73 -1.60 -2.78
N ALA A 163 12.57 -2.31 -3.54
CA ALA A 163 13.97 -2.55 -3.23
C ALA A 163 14.84 -2.35 -4.47
N VAL A 164 16.06 -1.87 -4.23
CA VAL A 164 17.09 -1.66 -5.26
C VAL A 164 18.41 -2.22 -4.75
N ASP A 165 19.15 -2.83 -5.66
CA ASP A 165 20.52 -3.23 -5.40
C ASP A 165 21.45 -2.04 -5.60
N VAL A 166 22.40 -1.89 -4.69
CA VAL A 166 23.28 -0.73 -4.60
C VAL A 166 24.71 -1.17 -4.39
N ALA A 167 25.65 -0.45 -4.99
CA ALA A 167 27.06 -0.61 -4.69
C ALA A 167 27.33 -0.14 -3.25
N SER A 168 28.14 -0.88 -2.50
CA SER A 168 28.55 -0.48 -1.15
C SER A 168 29.25 0.89 -1.18
N GLY A 169 28.85 1.79 -0.29
CA GLY A 169 29.32 3.17 -0.22
C GLY A 169 28.51 4.16 -1.07
N GLN A 170 27.58 3.69 -1.90
CA GLN A 170 26.70 4.55 -2.71
C GLN A 170 25.28 4.67 -2.14
N GLU A 171 25.00 4.11 -0.95
CA GLU A 171 23.66 4.08 -0.36
C GLU A 171 23.06 5.48 -0.21
N GLY A 172 23.87 6.50 0.14
CA GLY A 172 23.42 7.88 0.33
C GLY A 172 22.98 8.60 -0.94
N ARG A 173 23.26 8.05 -2.13
CA ARG A 173 22.79 8.58 -3.42
C ARG A 173 21.35 8.18 -3.73
N TYR A 174 20.83 7.19 -3.01
CA TYR A 174 19.50 6.64 -3.22
C TYR A 174 18.50 7.24 -2.23
N THR A 175 17.37 7.70 -2.76
CA THR A 175 16.22 8.15 -1.97
C THR A 175 14.98 7.38 -2.38
N CYS A 176 14.16 6.99 -1.42
CA CYS A 176 12.83 6.45 -1.68
C CYS A 176 11.81 7.58 -1.56
N ARG A 177 11.05 7.81 -2.62
CA ARG A 177 9.91 8.73 -2.65
C ARG A 177 8.62 7.95 -2.45
N VAL A 178 7.84 8.31 -1.44
CA VAL A 178 6.54 7.70 -1.11
C VAL A 178 5.43 8.73 -1.36
N GLN A 179 4.46 8.37 -2.19
CA GLN A 179 3.29 9.20 -2.48
C GLN A 179 2.03 8.44 -2.09
N HIS A 180 1.21 9.07 -1.27
CA HIS A 180 -0.05 8.55 -0.76
C HIS A 180 -0.98 9.74 -0.50
N GLU A 181 -2.29 9.58 -0.66
CA GLU A 181 -3.24 10.69 -0.49
C GLU A 181 -3.28 11.27 0.93
N GLY A 182 -2.90 10.47 1.94
CA GLY A 182 -2.78 10.92 3.32
C GLY A 182 -1.57 11.81 3.59
N LEU A 183 -0.63 11.88 2.65
CA LEU A 183 0.56 12.71 2.76
C LEU A 183 0.31 14.05 2.06
N PRO A 184 0.45 15.20 2.76
CA PRO A 184 0.30 16.51 2.12
C PRO A 184 1.39 16.76 1.08
N GLU A 185 2.59 16.20 1.30
CA GLU A 185 3.71 16.21 0.37
C GLU A 185 4.37 14.82 0.31
N PRO A 186 4.99 14.42 -0.81
CA PRO A 186 5.68 13.15 -0.91
C PRO A 186 6.78 13.00 0.16
N LEU A 187 6.78 11.88 0.88
CA LEU A 187 7.86 11.57 1.82
C LEU A 187 9.10 11.15 1.03
N THR A 188 10.25 11.73 1.36
CA THR A 188 11.55 11.34 0.81
C THR A 188 12.42 10.77 1.91
N LEU A 189 12.79 9.49 1.78
CA LEU A 189 13.51 8.74 2.80
C LEU A 189 14.87 8.30 2.26
N GLN A 190 15.91 8.45 3.07
CA GLN A 190 17.23 7.86 2.83
C GLN A 190 17.48 6.74 3.83
N TRP A 191 18.41 5.85 3.49
CA TRP A 191 18.95 4.94 4.49
C TRP A 191 19.88 5.70 5.43
N GLU A 192 19.55 5.69 6.72
CA GLU A 192 20.46 6.15 7.77
C GLU A 192 21.02 4.95 8.53
N PRO A 193 22.34 4.89 8.81
CA PRO A 193 22.88 3.92 9.73
C PRO A 193 22.20 4.10 11.08
N GLN A 194 21.64 3.04 11.67
CA GLN A 194 21.14 3.11 13.03
C GLN A 194 22.28 3.58 13.94
N SER A 195 22.23 4.84 14.37
CA SER A 195 23.24 5.36 15.27
C SER A 195 23.17 4.54 16.55
N SER A 196 24.34 4.15 17.04
CA SER A 196 24.58 3.59 18.38
C SER A 196 24.26 4.63 19.49
N SER A 197 23.23 5.47 19.31
CA SER A 197 22.79 6.48 20.27
C SER A 197 22.22 5.85 21.54
N THR A 198 21.61 4.66 21.43
CA THR A 198 21.04 3.95 22.60
C THR A 198 22.11 3.60 23.64
N TRP A 199 23.32 3.21 23.22
CA TRP A 199 24.43 2.92 24.14
C TRP A 199 24.99 4.18 24.81
N LEU A 200 25.03 5.31 24.10
CA LEU A 200 25.49 6.59 24.65
C LEU A 200 24.51 7.14 25.71
N ILE A 201 23.19 6.99 25.49
CA ILE A 201 22.17 7.43 26.43
C ILE A 201 22.18 6.58 27.71
N VAL A 202 22.28 5.24 27.57
CA VAL A 202 22.36 4.33 28.73
C VAL A 202 23.64 4.55 29.54
N GLY A 203 24.77 4.80 28.87
CA GLY A 203 26.04 5.13 29.54
C GLY A 203 25.98 6.44 30.33
N ALA A 204 25.32 7.48 29.80
CA ALA A 204 25.17 8.76 30.48
C ALA A 204 24.28 8.67 31.74
N ILE A 205 23.18 7.91 31.68
CA ILE A 205 22.26 7.72 32.82
C ILE A 205 22.93 6.93 33.95
N ALA A 206 23.79 5.96 33.62
CA ALA A 206 24.54 5.20 34.63
C ALA A 206 25.70 5.98 35.25
N ALA A 207 26.38 6.85 34.49
CA ALA A 207 27.55 7.61 34.96
C ALA A 207 27.18 8.80 35.88
N ALA A 208 26.08 9.49 35.59
CA ALA A 208 25.64 10.66 36.36
C ALA A 208 25.48 10.41 37.88
N PRO A 209 24.80 9.34 38.35
CA PRO A 209 24.67 9.08 39.78
C PRO A 209 25.99 8.70 40.45
N LEU A 210 26.90 8.01 39.75
CA LEU A 210 28.23 7.64 40.28
C LEU A 210 29.10 8.88 40.53
N ILE A 211 29.08 9.85 39.61
CA ILE A 211 29.79 11.13 39.76
C ILE A 211 29.22 11.91 40.95
N LEU A 212 27.89 11.93 41.10
CA LEU A 212 27.23 12.62 42.21
C LEU A 212 27.64 12.04 43.58
N ILE A 213 27.68 10.70 43.69
CA ILE A 213 28.10 10.01 44.92
C ILE A 213 29.56 10.32 45.25
N ALA A 214 30.46 10.32 44.26
CA ALA A 214 31.87 10.65 44.46
C ALA A 214 32.06 12.10 44.95
N VAL A 215 31.30 13.06 44.40
CA VAL A 215 31.32 14.46 44.84
C VAL A 215 30.80 14.59 46.29
N ILE A 216 29.69 13.94 46.63
CA ILE A 216 29.13 13.97 48.00
C ILE A 216 30.13 13.37 48.99
N ALA A 217 30.75 12.23 48.66
CA ALA A 217 31.76 11.60 49.49
C ALA A 217 33.00 12.50 49.66
N GLY A 218 33.47 13.13 48.58
CA GLY A 218 34.58 14.09 48.62
C GLY A 218 34.31 15.31 49.51
N VAL A 219 33.12 15.90 49.39
CA VAL A 219 32.68 17.04 50.23
C VAL A 219 32.55 16.63 51.70
N GLY A 220 32.03 15.42 51.97
CA GLY A 220 31.92 14.89 53.33
C GLY A 220 33.28 14.71 54.01
N ILE A 221 34.25 14.15 53.28
CA ILE A 221 35.63 14.00 53.78
C ILE A 221 36.29 15.37 54.01
N TRP A 222 36.09 16.33 53.09
CA TRP A 222 36.64 17.68 53.24
C TRP A 222 36.07 18.42 54.45
N ARG A 223 34.75 18.37 54.67
CA ARG A 223 34.12 18.96 55.86
C ARG A 223 34.60 18.32 57.15
N LYS A 224 34.75 16.98 57.17
CA LYS A 224 35.25 16.27 58.36
C LYS A 224 36.70 16.64 58.68
N LYS A 225 37.52 16.94 57.67
CA LYS A 225 38.92 17.37 57.84
C LYS A 225 39.05 18.83 58.32
N HIS A 226 38.09 19.70 57.99
CA HIS A 226 38.12 21.11 58.40
C HIS A 226 37.28 21.46 59.64
N SER A 227 36.41 20.57 60.11
CA SER A 227 35.58 20.79 61.31
C SER A 227 36.14 20.15 62.58
N GLY A 228 37.37 19.64 62.54
CA GLY A 228 38.08 19.03 63.67
C GLY A 228 39.20 19.90 64.26
N GLY A 229 39.06 21.23 64.17
CA GLY A 229 39.91 22.20 64.86
C GLY A 229 39.18 22.85 66.01
#